data_AF-A0AAU0RD88-F1
#
_entry.id   AF-A0AAU0RD88-F1
#
_cell.length_a   1.000
_cell.length_b   1.000
_cell.length_c   1.000
_cell.angle_alpha   90.00
_cell.angle_beta   90.00
_cell.angle_gamma   90.00
#
_symmetry.space_group_name_H-M   'P 1'
#
loop_
_entity.id
_entity.type
_entity.pdbx_description
1 polymer ?
#
loop_
_entity_poly.entity_id
_entity_poly.type
_entity_poly.pdbx_seq_one_letter_code
_entity_poly.pdbx_strand_id
1 'polypeptide(L)'
;MRRLPIFFLIDVSESMVGEPISQVEEGISTIIQALKTDPTAIETVWISIIAFAGKAKTILPLQDIISFYPPKYPIGSGTSLCNGLRHLMNELDSNIKKTTATSKGDWKPIIFLFTDGVPTDNTDPIIAEWKQRWQRRVNLVAVSFGSEANAGILAQLTAHVLFFKNTNIDSYKYFFKWVTASITTSSVNIENNGSGLELEKTDNDWLSKIDISKSAPVAQMVDDNYVVLLAKCQQSSRHYLIKYRKSIGNNIWGGMNLETRSYLQVGAFPLKDDYFELSDSSSDNHKINTAELVGAPTCPCCSNQFALAQCSCGKIHCIGYEETNTCPWCGKTSRYVVAEEGGGFDVNRTRG
;
A
#
# COMPACT_ATOMS: atom_id res chain seq x y z
N MET A 1 -5.62 -26.82 -22.26
CA MET A 1 -6.52 -25.99 -21.43
C MET A 1 -6.06 -24.55 -21.49
N ARG A 2 -6.97 -23.57 -21.43
CA ARG A 2 -6.61 -22.14 -21.43
C ARG A 2 -6.34 -21.70 -19.98
N ARG A 3 -5.34 -20.84 -19.76
CA ARG A 3 -5.02 -20.32 -18.42
C ARG A 3 -5.88 -19.08 -18.13
N LEU A 4 -6.23 -18.86 -16.86
CA LEU A 4 -6.80 -17.63 -16.33
C LEU A 4 -5.74 -16.92 -15.47
N PRO A 5 -5.03 -15.92 -16.04
CA PRO A 5 -3.99 -15.20 -15.33
C PRO A 5 -4.58 -14.16 -14.37
N ILE A 6 -4.14 -14.19 -13.13
CA ILE A 6 -4.51 -13.26 -12.07
C ILE A 6 -3.26 -12.56 -11.56
N PHE A 7 -3.26 -11.23 -11.58
CA PHE A 7 -2.16 -10.41 -11.10
C PHE A 7 -2.62 -9.63 -9.86
N PHE A 8 -1.89 -9.77 -8.76
CA PHE A 8 -2.03 -8.89 -7.61
C PHE A 8 -0.98 -7.80 -7.71
N LEU A 9 -1.41 -6.56 -7.91
CA LEU A 9 -0.56 -5.38 -7.85
C LEU A 9 -0.75 -4.75 -6.47
N ILE A 10 0.25 -4.90 -5.61
CA ILE A 10 0.15 -4.59 -4.18
C ILE A 10 1.03 -3.40 -3.87
N ASP A 11 0.41 -2.36 -3.33
CA ASP A 11 1.12 -1.26 -2.70
C ASP A 11 1.80 -1.74 -1.42
N VAL A 12 3.10 -1.51 -1.32
CA VAL A 12 3.93 -1.86 -0.16
C VAL A 12 4.69 -0.64 0.34
N SER A 13 4.14 0.56 0.07
CA SER A 13 4.67 1.82 0.56
C SER A 13 4.58 1.93 2.09
N GLU A 14 5.17 3.00 2.62
CA GLU A 14 5.23 3.25 4.05
C GLU A 14 3.85 3.44 4.70
N SER A 15 2.86 3.97 3.97
CA SER A 15 1.46 4.01 4.41
C SER A 15 0.90 2.62 4.70
N MET A 16 1.37 1.58 4.04
CA MET A 16 0.89 0.21 4.24
C MET A 16 1.48 -0.47 5.50
N VAL A 17 2.49 0.12 6.14
CA VAL A 17 3.15 -0.49 7.31
C VAL A 17 2.18 -0.66 8.48
N GLY A 18 2.29 -1.81 9.15
CA GLY A 18 1.46 -2.20 10.28
C GLY A 18 0.32 -3.15 9.88
N GLU A 19 -0.89 -2.81 10.31
CA GLU A 19 -2.08 -3.64 10.07
C GLU A 19 -2.42 -3.84 8.57
N PRO A 20 -2.42 -2.81 7.70
CA PRO A 20 -2.86 -2.98 6.32
C PRO A 20 -2.10 -4.07 5.54
N ILE A 21 -0.76 -4.05 5.57
CA ILE A 21 0.04 -5.06 4.88
C ILE A 21 -0.16 -6.47 5.46
N SER A 22 -0.32 -6.57 6.79
CA SER A 22 -0.56 -7.85 7.47
C SER A 22 -1.89 -8.47 7.03
N GLN A 23 -2.93 -7.64 6.88
CA GLN A 23 -4.24 -8.07 6.38
C GLN A 23 -4.20 -8.49 4.91
N VAL A 24 -3.37 -7.83 4.08
CA VAL A 24 -3.15 -8.24 2.68
C VAL A 24 -2.42 -9.59 2.61
N GLU A 25 -1.40 -9.82 3.46
CA GLU A 25 -0.71 -11.12 3.56
C GLU A 25 -1.68 -12.25 3.93
N GLU A 26 -2.47 -12.06 4.99
CA GLU A 26 -3.46 -13.05 5.46
C GLU A 26 -4.57 -13.29 4.41
N GLY A 27 -5.04 -12.21 3.79
CA GLY A 27 -6.06 -12.24 2.76
C GLY A 27 -5.67 -13.01 1.52
N ILE A 28 -4.46 -12.75 1.00
CA ILE A 28 -3.91 -13.49 -0.14
C ILE A 28 -3.72 -14.96 0.23
N SER A 29 -3.19 -15.26 1.42
CA SER A 29 -3.08 -16.65 1.87
C SER A 29 -4.44 -17.36 1.88
N THR A 30 -5.50 -16.68 2.32
CA THR A 30 -6.86 -17.22 2.36
C THR A 30 -7.42 -17.45 0.96
N ILE A 31 -7.25 -16.49 0.03
CA ILE A 31 -7.64 -16.66 -1.37
C ILE A 31 -6.99 -17.91 -1.95
N ILE A 32 -5.67 -18.06 -1.77
CA ILE A 32 -4.94 -19.18 -2.36
C ILE A 32 -5.38 -20.51 -1.76
N GLN A 33 -5.59 -20.57 -0.45
CA GLN A 33 -6.08 -21.77 0.21
C GLN A 33 -7.45 -22.19 -0.34
N ALA A 34 -8.36 -21.23 -0.52
CA ALA A 34 -9.67 -21.51 -1.08
C ALA A 34 -9.59 -21.96 -2.55
N LEU A 35 -8.77 -21.31 -3.38
CA LEU A 35 -8.57 -21.71 -4.78
C LEU A 35 -7.94 -23.10 -4.89
N LYS A 36 -7.07 -23.50 -3.95
CA LYS A 36 -6.51 -24.86 -3.87
C LYS A 36 -7.56 -25.93 -3.53
N THR A 37 -8.74 -25.56 -3.04
CA THR A 37 -9.84 -26.49 -2.79
C THR A 37 -10.83 -26.61 -3.95
N ASP A 38 -10.71 -25.74 -4.96
CA ASP A 38 -11.56 -25.70 -6.14
C ASP A 38 -10.88 -26.45 -7.31
N PRO A 39 -11.39 -27.62 -7.75
CA PRO A 39 -10.76 -28.41 -8.80
C PRO A 39 -10.60 -27.65 -10.12
N THR A 40 -11.58 -26.80 -10.48
CA THR A 40 -11.53 -26.01 -11.71
C THR A 40 -10.47 -24.92 -11.61
N ALA A 41 -10.36 -24.27 -10.45
CA ALA A 41 -9.36 -23.22 -10.23
C ALA A 41 -7.93 -23.78 -10.27
N ILE A 42 -7.70 -24.98 -9.73
CA ILE A 42 -6.38 -25.64 -9.73
C ILE A 42 -5.83 -25.83 -11.15
N GLU A 43 -6.69 -26.21 -12.10
CA GLU A 43 -6.26 -26.50 -13.48
C GLU A 43 -6.10 -25.24 -14.34
N THR A 44 -6.82 -24.17 -14.01
CA THR A 44 -6.96 -23.00 -14.88
C THR A 44 -6.27 -21.75 -14.36
N VAL A 45 -6.22 -21.53 -13.04
CA VAL A 45 -5.76 -20.27 -12.44
C VAL A 45 -4.24 -20.21 -12.34
N TRP A 46 -3.69 -19.09 -12.80
CA TRP A 46 -2.26 -18.76 -12.68
C TRP A 46 -2.11 -17.42 -11.98
N ILE A 47 -1.21 -17.32 -11.00
CA ILE A 47 -1.11 -16.15 -10.12
C ILE A 47 0.29 -15.55 -10.21
N SER A 48 0.34 -14.23 -10.30
CA SER A 48 1.54 -13.43 -10.11
C SER A 48 1.29 -12.35 -9.07
N ILE A 49 2.31 -12.06 -8.26
CA ILE A 49 2.27 -10.99 -7.26
C ILE A 49 3.37 -9.99 -7.57
N ILE A 50 2.96 -8.75 -7.78
CA ILE A 50 3.82 -7.60 -8.04
C ILE A 50 3.65 -6.65 -6.87
N ALA A 51 4.75 -6.32 -6.20
CA ALA A 51 4.77 -5.30 -5.16
C ALA A 51 5.32 -3.99 -5.73
N PHE A 52 4.76 -2.86 -5.32
CA PHE A 52 5.29 -1.54 -5.67
C PHE A 52 5.28 -0.58 -4.49
N ALA A 53 6.31 0.26 -4.42
CA ALA A 53 6.44 1.43 -3.57
C ALA A 53 7.06 2.53 -4.46
N GLY A 54 8.22 3.10 -4.09
CA GLY A 54 9.00 3.94 -5.00
C GLY A 54 9.47 3.21 -6.26
N LYS A 55 9.72 1.90 -6.17
CA LYS A 55 10.00 0.99 -7.29
C LYS A 55 9.04 -0.19 -7.29
N ALA A 56 9.01 -0.96 -8.37
CA ALA A 56 8.19 -2.16 -8.50
C ALA A 56 9.03 -3.41 -8.73
N LYS A 57 8.56 -4.55 -8.21
CA LYS A 57 9.22 -5.86 -8.34
C LYS A 57 8.18 -6.97 -8.36
N THR A 58 8.42 -7.98 -9.20
CA THR A 58 7.68 -9.23 -9.15
C THR A 58 8.16 -10.03 -7.94
N ILE A 59 7.29 -10.16 -6.93
CA ILE A 59 7.54 -10.99 -5.74
C ILE A 59 7.29 -12.45 -6.07
N LEU A 60 6.25 -12.71 -6.85
CA LEU A 60 5.93 -14.04 -7.34
C LEU A 60 5.70 -14.01 -8.85
N PRO A 61 6.53 -14.71 -9.64
CA PRO A 61 6.31 -14.82 -11.09
C PRO A 61 5.00 -15.54 -11.38
N LEU A 62 4.48 -15.38 -12.60
CA LEU A 62 3.23 -16.03 -13.00
C LEU A 62 3.39 -17.56 -12.97
N GLN A 63 2.77 -18.20 -11.99
CA GLN A 63 2.86 -19.65 -11.78
C GLN A 63 1.51 -20.26 -11.40
N ASP A 64 1.42 -21.59 -11.43
CA ASP A 64 0.25 -22.31 -10.97
C ASP A 64 0.04 -22.15 -9.46
N ILE A 65 -1.21 -22.31 -9.01
CA ILE A 65 -1.56 -22.13 -7.60
C ILE A 65 -1.00 -23.23 -6.70
N ILE A 66 -0.72 -24.43 -7.22
CA ILE A 66 -0.24 -25.58 -6.41
C ILE A 66 1.14 -25.24 -5.84
N SER A 67 2.00 -24.68 -6.68
CA SER A 67 3.37 -24.24 -6.37
C SER A 67 3.44 -22.96 -5.51
N PHE A 68 2.29 -22.37 -5.16
CA PHE A 68 2.24 -21.13 -4.39
C PHE A 68 2.60 -21.34 -2.92
N TYR A 69 3.53 -20.52 -2.44
CA TYR A 69 3.79 -20.27 -1.02
C TYR A 69 3.60 -18.77 -0.72
N PRO A 70 2.87 -18.39 0.35
CA PRO A 70 2.65 -16.99 0.69
C PRO A 70 3.98 -16.23 0.86
N PRO A 71 4.25 -15.20 0.04
CA PRO A 71 5.43 -14.38 0.21
C PRO A 71 5.25 -13.40 1.37
N LYS A 72 6.37 -12.94 1.93
CA LYS A 72 6.39 -11.73 2.77
C LYS A 72 6.58 -10.51 1.88
N TYR A 73 5.91 -9.42 2.21
CA TYR A 73 6.07 -8.19 1.45
C TYR A 73 7.15 -7.28 2.05
N PRO A 74 8.12 -6.82 1.25
CA PRO A 74 9.05 -5.78 1.68
C PRO A 74 8.34 -4.44 1.70
N ILE A 75 8.60 -3.60 2.72
CA ILE A 75 8.10 -2.22 2.74
C ILE A 75 9.10 -1.34 1.98
N GLY A 76 8.65 -0.37 1.20
CA GLY A 76 9.54 0.58 0.52
C GLY A 76 9.07 2.02 0.68
N SER A 77 9.99 2.97 0.51
CA SER A 77 9.66 4.39 0.54
C SER A 77 9.03 4.89 -0.75
N GLY A 78 8.02 5.75 -0.60
CA GLY A 78 7.26 6.37 -1.68
C GLY A 78 6.22 5.45 -2.30
N THR A 79 5.34 6.03 -3.11
CA THR A 79 4.19 5.34 -3.71
C THR A 79 4.14 5.71 -5.19
N SER A 80 4.86 4.97 -6.04
CA SER A 80 4.93 5.22 -7.49
C SER A 80 3.99 4.30 -8.25
N LEU A 81 2.79 4.80 -8.52
CA LEU A 81 1.82 4.09 -9.33
C LEU A 81 2.32 3.94 -10.78
N CYS A 82 3.15 4.86 -11.27
CA CYS A 82 3.78 4.73 -12.59
C CYS A 82 4.70 3.52 -12.67
N ASN A 83 5.56 3.31 -11.68
CA ASN A 83 6.45 2.16 -11.68
C ASN A 83 5.66 0.86 -11.52
N GLY A 84 4.65 0.84 -10.65
CA GLY A 84 3.74 -0.30 -10.50
C GLY A 84 3.02 -0.68 -11.81
N LEU A 85 2.36 0.28 -12.46
CA LEU A 85 1.63 0.03 -13.72
C LEU A 85 2.58 -0.33 -14.87
N ARG A 86 3.73 0.34 -15.00
CA ARG A 86 4.71 0.01 -16.05
C ARG A 86 5.22 -1.41 -15.89
N HIS A 87 5.56 -1.81 -14.66
CA HIS A 87 6.02 -3.17 -14.37
C HIS A 87 4.94 -4.20 -14.66
N LEU A 88 3.69 -3.94 -14.23
CA LEU A 88 2.53 -4.77 -14.57
C LEU A 88 2.34 -4.92 -16.07
N MET A 89 2.40 -3.83 -16.86
CA MET A 89 2.26 -3.90 -18.32
C MET A 89 3.36 -4.76 -18.96
N ASN A 90 4.59 -4.67 -18.47
CA ASN A 90 5.71 -5.50 -18.94
C ASN A 90 5.51 -6.98 -18.60
N GLU A 91 5.04 -7.28 -17.39
CA GLU A 91 4.70 -8.65 -16.98
C GLU A 91 3.55 -9.21 -17.81
N LEU A 92 2.53 -8.40 -18.11
CA LEU A 92 1.44 -8.81 -18.98
C LEU A 92 1.92 -9.06 -20.42
N ASP A 93 2.77 -8.20 -20.99
CA ASP A 93 3.33 -8.41 -22.33
C ASP A 93 4.18 -9.69 -22.41
N SER A 94 4.92 -10.00 -21.35
CA SER A 94 5.86 -11.13 -21.32
C SER A 94 5.19 -12.48 -21.06
N ASN A 95 4.13 -12.51 -20.24
CA ASN A 95 3.58 -13.76 -19.73
C ASN A 95 2.23 -14.17 -20.35
N ILE A 96 1.48 -13.22 -20.91
CA ILE A 96 0.15 -13.49 -21.48
C ILE A 96 0.26 -14.06 -22.90
N LYS A 97 -0.27 -15.27 -23.09
CA LYS A 97 -0.34 -15.94 -24.39
C LYS A 97 -1.54 -15.43 -25.17
N LYS A 98 -1.30 -14.83 -26.33
CA LYS A 98 -2.35 -14.37 -27.24
C LYS A 98 -2.94 -15.54 -28.03
N THR A 99 -4.23 -15.46 -28.33
CA THR A 99 -4.88 -16.40 -29.24
C THR A 99 -4.27 -16.26 -30.64
N THR A 100 -3.91 -17.40 -31.23
CA THR A 100 -3.43 -17.50 -32.61
C THR A 100 -4.45 -18.28 -33.45
N ALA A 101 -4.23 -18.38 -34.76
CA ALA A 101 -5.09 -19.18 -35.64
C ALA A 101 -5.08 -20.68 -35.28
N THR A 102 -4.02 -21.16 -34.64
CA THR A 102 -3.80 -22.58 -34.35
C THR A 102 -3.92 -22.94 -32.87
N SER A 103 -3.91 -21.96 -31.97
CA SER A 103 -4.01 -22.19 -30.52
C SER A 103 -4.83 -21.11 -29.81
N LYS A 104 -5.71 -21.56 -28.90
CA LYS A 104 -6.42 -20.64 -27.99
C LYS A 104 -5.42 -20.09 -26.96
N GLY A 105 -5.36 -18.77 -26.82
CA GLY A 105 -4.53 -18.10 -25.84
C GLY A 105 -5.11 -18.15 -24.44
N ASP A 106 -4.54 -17.36 -23.54
CA ASP A 106 -5.05 -17.21 -22.19
C ASP A 106 -6.43 -16.52 -22.20
N TRP A 107 -7.17 -16.70 -21.11
CA TRP A 107 -8.36 -15.91 -20.83
C TRP A 107 -7.99 -14.47 -20.49
N LYS A 108 -8.99 -13.59 -20.51
CA LYS A 108 -8.82 -12.17 -20.21
C LYS A 108 -8.27 -12.04 -18.78
N PRO A 109 -7.07 -11.47 -18.56
CA PRO A 109 -6.46 -11.43 -17.24
C PRO A 109 -7.29 -10.64 -16.23
N ILE A 110 -7.26 -11.05 -14.97
CA ILE A 110 -7.86 -10.34 -13.84
C ILE A 110 -6.73 -9.69 -13.04
N ILE A 111 -6.88 -8.42 -12.69
CA ILE A 111 -5.88 -7.66 -11.95
C ILE A 111 -6.56 -7.08 -10.72
N PHE A 112 -5.99 -7.34 -9.54
CA PHE A 112 -6.39 -6.72 -8.29
C PHE A 112 -5.32 -5.72 -7.89
N LEU A 113 -5.66 -4.44 -7.88
CA LEU A 113 -4.81 -3.36 -7.37
C LEU A 113 -5.20 -3.08 -5.92
N PHE A 114 -4.27 -3.28 -4.99
CA PHE A 114 -4.40 -2.99 -3.57
C PHE A 114 -3.56 -1.76 -3.23
N THR A 115 -4.18 -0.69 -2.73
CA THR A 115 -3.46 0.53 -2.31
C THR A 115 -4.23 1.28 -1.23
N ASP A 116 -3.52 1.91 -0.29
CA ASP A 116 -4.11 2.78 0.75
C ASP A 116 -3.64 4.24 0.63
N GLY A 117 -2.77 4.52 -0.35
CA GLY A 117 -2.03 5.76 -0.45
C GLY A 117 -2.38 6.60 -1.67
N VAL A 118 -1.88 7.85 -1.66
CA VAL A 118 -1.94 8.75 -2.80
C VAL A 118 -0.66 8.58 -3.63
N PRO A 119 -0.76 8.35 -4.95
CA PRO A 119 0.43 8.29 -5.81
C PRO A 119 1.28 9.55 -5.66
N THR A 120 2.56 9.35 -5.39
CA THR A 120 3.57 10.42 -5.17
C THR A 120 4.22 10.90 -6.47
N ASP A 121 3.73 10.42 -7.62
CA ASP A 121 4.24 10.67 -8.96
C ASP A 121 3.16 11.22 -9.93
N ASN A 122 3.60 11.81 -11.05
CA ASN A 122 2.67 12.25 -12.09
C ASN A 122 2.16 11.05 -12.90
N THR A 123 0.93 10.63 -12.64
CA THR A 123 0.32 9.43 -13.20
C THR A 123 -0.34 9.62 -14.56
N ASP A 124 -0.51 10.86 -15.05
CA ASP A 124 -1.25 11.11 -16.30
C ASP A 124 -0.68 10.37 -17.53
N PRO A 125 0.66 10.37 -17.78
CA PRO A 125 1.21 9.72 -18.96
C PRO A 125 1.02 8.20 -18.93
N ILE A 126 1.23 7.56 -17.78
CA ILE A 126 1.11 6.11 -17.65
C ILE A 126 -0.35 5.66 -17.71
N ILE A 127 -1.28 6.46 -17.20
CA ILE A 127 -2.72 6.20 -17.28
C ILE A 127 -3.18 6.30 -18.73
N ALA A 128 -2.70 7.27 -19.50
CA ALA A 128 -2.99 7.37 -20.93
C ALA A 128 -2.50 6.13 -21.70
N GLU A 129 -1.27 5.69 -21.43
CA GLU A 129 -0.73 4.46 -22.00
C GLU A 129 -1.57 3.23 -21.60
N TRP A 130 -1.95 3.11 -20.32
CA TRP A 130 -2.79 2.05 -19.81
C TRP A 130 -4.15 1.97 -20.52
N LYS A 131 -4.82 3.11 -20.67
CA LYS A 131 -6.12 3.22 -21.37
C LYS A 131 -6.01 2.77 -22.82
N GLN A 132 -4.94 3.15 -23.50
CA GLN A 132 -4.71 2.79 -24.91
C GLN A 132 -4.39 1.29 -25.09
N ARG A 133 -3.55 0.72 -24.22
CA ARG A 133 -2.97 -0.61 -24.44
C ARG A 133 -3.73 -1.74 -23.74
N TRP A 134 -4.19 -1.52 -22.50
CA TRP A 134 -4.57 -2.61 -21.60
C TRP A 134 -5.98 -2.52 -21.03
N GLN A 135 -6.55 -1.33 -20.80
CA GLN A 135 -7.84 -1.17 -20.13
C GLN A 135 -8.97 -2.04 -20.70
N ARG A 136 -9.03 -2.23 -22.03
CA ARG A 136 -10.03 -3.10 -22.68
C ARG A 136 -9.64 -4.58 -22.74
N ARG A 137 -8.36 -4.90 -22.53
CA ARG A 137 -7.77 -6.25 -22.66
C ARG A 137 -7.69 -7.01 -21.34
N VAL A 138 -7.92 -6.34 -20.22
CA VAL A 138 -7.88 -6.93 -18.87
C VAL A 138 -9.14 -6.56 -18.08
N ASN A 139 -9.36 -7.25 -16.97
CA ASN A 139 -10.34 -6.85 -15.97
C ASN A 139 -9.56 -6.35 -14.75
N LEU A 140 -9.57 -5.03 -14.52
CA LEU A 140 -8.90 -4.43 -13.37
C LEU A 140 -9.93 -4.12 -12.29
N VAL A 141 -9.67 -4.55 -11.06
CA VAL A 141 -10.40 -4.19 -9.85
C VAL A 141 -9.44 -3.42 -8.96
N ALA A 142 -9.75 -2.16 -8.69
CA ALA A 142 -8.96 -1.32 -7.81
C ALA A 142 -9.61 -1.28 -6.43
N VAL A 143 -8.82 -1.54 -5.40
CA VAL A 143 -9.28 -1.69 -4.02
C VAL A 143 -8.46 -0.72 -3.18
N SER A 144 -9.18 0.25 -2.63
CA SER A 144 -8.67 1.31 -1.77
C SER A 144 -8.88 0.93 -0.30
N PHE A 145 -7.84 0.97 0.53
CA PHE A 145 -7.97 0.85 1.99
C PHE A 145 -7.98 2.23 2.65
N GLY A 146 -8.76 2.39 3.73
CA GLY A 146 -8.78 3.63 4.51
C GLY A 146 -9.70 4.69 3.94
N SER A 147 -9.77 5.87 4.58
CA SER A 147 -10.79 6.89 4.30
C SER A 147 -10.53 7.77 3.05
N GLU A 148 -9.31 7.81 2.53
CA GLU A 148 -8.83 8.92 1.70
C GLU A 148 -7.85 8.52 0.57
N ALA A 149 -7.81 7.27 0.10
CA ALA A 149 -7.06 7.00 -1.14
C ALA A 149 -7.73 7.77 -2.30
N ASN A 150 -6.93 8.28 -3.23
CA ASN A 150 -7.40 9.17 -4.29
C ASN A 150 -8.23 8.39 -5.34
N ALA A 151 -9.49 8.17 -4.98
CA ALA A 151 -10.47 7.45 -5.75
C ALA A 151 -10.61 7.97 -7.19
N GLY A 152 -10.35 9.27 -7.39
CA GLY A 152 -10.32 9.89 -8.71
C GLY A 152 -9.28 9.26 -9.62
N ILE A 153 -8.05 9.04 -9.15
CA ILE A 153 -6.98 8.40 -9.94
C ILE A 153 -7.33 6.95 -10.24
N LEU A 154 -7.79 6.17 -9.24
CA LEU A 154 -8.18 4.78 -9.44
C LEU A 154 -9.34 4.63 -10.44
N ALA A 155 -10.31 5.55 -10.42
CA ALA A 155 -11.42 5.58 -11.36
C ALA A 155 -10.98 5.85 -12.81
N GLN A 156 -9.82 6.48 -13.02
CA GLN A 156 -9.26 6.61 -14.37
C GLN A 156 -8.74 5.27 -14.92
N LEU A 157 -8.33 4.35 -14.05
CA LEU A 157 -7.82 3.04 -14.45
C LEU A 157 -8.95 2.05 -14.74
N THR A 158 -9.98 2.03 -13.90
CA THR A 158 -11.10 1.07 -13.99
C THR A 158 -12.41 1.64 -13.46
N ALA A 159 -13.53 1.12 -13.99
CA ALA A 159 -14.87 1.37 -13.45
C ALA A 159 -15.14 0.54 -12.17
N HIS A 160 -14.33 -0.49 -11.89
CA HIS A 160 -14.47 -1.35 -10.71
C HIS A 160 -13.56 -0.85 -9.59
N VAL A 161 -13.92 0.29 -9.01
CA VAL A 161 -13.25 0.82 -7.81
C VAL A 161 -14.06 0.47 -6.58
N LEU A 162 -13.41 -0.24 -5.67
CA LEU A 162 -13.96 -0.71 -4.42
C LEU A 162 -13.28 0.01 -3.27
N PHE A 163 -14.11 0.55 -2.40
CA PHE A 163 -13.63 1.17 -1.18
C PHE A 163 -13.83 0.23 -0.02
N PHE A 164 -12.73 -0.21 0.57
CA PHE A 164 -12.73 -1.05 1.74
C PHE A 164 -12.69 -0.17 3.00
N LYS A 165 -13.84 -0.03 3.66
CA LYS A 165 -13.92 0.67 4.93
C LYS A 165 -13.27 -0.23 5.98
N ASN A 166 -12.03 0.09 6.33
CA ASN A 166 -11.24 -0.61 7.34
C ASN A 166 -11.82 -0.39 8.75
N THR A 167 -12.93 -1.06 9.05
CA THR A 167 -13.68 -0.93 10.32
C THR A 167 -13.34 -2.04 11.31
N ASN A 168 -13.00 -3.24 10.84
CA ASN A 168 -12.56 -4.38 11.66
C ASN A 168 -11.87 -5.49 10.84
N ILE A 169 -11.21 -6.40 11.55
CA ILE A 169 -10.54 -7.60 10.98
C ILE A 169 -11.52 -8.48 10.20
N ASP A 170 -12.77 -8.61 10.66
CA ASP A 170 -13.76 -9.46 10.00
C ASP A 170 -14.16 -8.94 8.61
N SER A 171 -14.16 -7.62 8.41
CA SER A 171 -14.41 -7.01 7.10
C SER A 171 -13.38 -7.48 6.07
N TYR A 172 -12.10 -7.63 6.46
CA TYR A 172 -11.06 -8.12 5.55
C TYR A 172 -11.35 -9.56 5.12
N LYS A 173 -11.74 -10.43 6.07
CA LYS A 173 -12.12 -11.81 5.76
C LYS A 173 -13.28 -11.88 4.76
N TYR A 174 -14.31 -11.04 4.95
CA TYR A 174 -15.43 -10.98 4.00
C TYR A 174 -15.00 -10.46 2.62
N PHE A 175 -14.11 -9.46 2.58
CA PHE A 175 -13.54 -8.94 1.33
C PHE A 175 -12.79 -10.02 0.56
N PHE A 176 -11.87 -10.72 1.21
CA PHE A 176 -11.08 -11.76 0.55
C PHE A 176 -11.93 -12.99 0.19
N LYS A 177 -12.98 -13.28 0.97
CA LYS A 177 -13.99 -14.28 0.58
C LYS A 177 -14.73 -13.86 -0.70
N TRP A 178 -15.13 -12.59 -0.81
CA TRP A 178 -15.78 -12.06 -2.00
C TRP A 178 -14.84 -12.05 -3.22
N VAL A 179 -13.55 -11.73 -3.04
CA VAL A 179 -12.54 -11.84 -4.12
C VAL A 179 -12.43 -13.28 -4.59
N THR A 180 -12.30 -14.21 -3.64
CA THR A 180 -12.22 -15.65 -3.92
C THR A 180 -13.44 -16.11 -4.72
N ALA A 181 -14.64 -15.76 -4.25
CA ALA A 181 -15.87 -16.17 -4.90
C ALA A 181 -16.01 -15.54 -6.30
N SER A 182 -15.60 -14.28 -6.47
CA SER A 182 -15.55 -13.63 -7.78
C SER A 182 -14.58 -14.32 -8.75
N ILE A 183 -13.44 -14.83 -8.25
CA ILE A 183 -12.49 -15.62 -9.05
C ILE A 183 -13.11 -16.96 -9.42
N THR A 184 -13.72 -17.68 -8.48
CA THR A 184 -14.38 -18.98 -8.74
C THR A 184 -15.54 -18.82 -9.73
N THR A 185 -16.44 -17.86 -9.54
CA THR A 185 -17.53 -17.56 -10.48
C THR A 185 -16.99 -17.24 -11.87
N SER A 186 -15.96 -16.42 -11.95
CA SER A 186 -15.33 -16.11 -13.24
C SER A 186 -14.70 -17.35 -13.86
N SER A 187 -14.01 -18.19 -13.09
CA SER A 187 -13.40 -19.44 -13.57
C SER A 187 -14.44 -20.39 -14.16
N VAL A 188 -15.55 -20.61 -13.47
CA VAL A 188 -16.64 -21.50 -13.90
C VAL A 188 -17.40 -20.93 -15.10
N ASN A 189 -17.71 -19.63 -15.11
CA ASN A 189 -18.42 -19.00 -16.22
C ASN A 189 -17.62 -18.98 -17.52
N ILE A 190 -16.30 -18.85 -17.39
CA ILE A 190 -15.36 -18.86 -18.50
C ILE A 190 -15.35 -20.23 -19.20
N GLU A 191 -15.51 -21.33 -18.48
CA GLU A 191 -15.68 -22.66 -19.08
C GLU A 191 -17.01 -22.80 -19.85
N ASN A 192 -18.05 -22.07 -19.42
CA ASN A 192 -19.39 -22.10 -20.00
C ASN A 192 -19.65 -21.03 -21.10
N ASN A 193 -18.59 -20.47 -21.71
CA ASN A 193 -18.64 -19.44 -22.77
C ASN A 193 -19.21 -18.06 -22.35
N GLY A 194 -19.25 -17.73 -21.06
CA GLY A 194 -19.56 -16.38 -20.60
C GLY A 194 -18.42 -15.40 -20.90
N SER A 195 -18.72 -14.26 -21.54
CA SER A 195 -17.73 -13.22 -21.84
C SER A 195 -17.75 -12.10 -20.79
N GLY A 196 -17.04 -12.27 -19.67
CA GLY A 196 -16.89 -11.18 -18.71
C GLY A 196 -16.37 -11.60 -17.33
N LEU A 197 -15.82 -10.63 -16.59
CA LEU A 197 -15.64 -10.75 -15.14
C LEU A 197 -17.03 -10.57 -14.50
N GLU A 198 -17.58 -11.64 -13.94
CA GLU A 198 -18.75 -11.53 -13.07
C GLU A 198 -18.27 -11.42 -11.64
N LEU A 199 -18.40 -10.21 -11.10
CA LEU A 199 -18.19 -9.95 -9.68
C LEU A 199 -19.43 -10.37 -8.90
N GLU A 200 -19.24 -11.03 -7.75
CA GLU A 200 -20.36 -11.32 -6.86
C GLU A 200 -21.07 -10.03 -6.42
N LYS A 201 -22.40 -10.11 -6.23
CA LYS A 201 -23.20 -8.96 -5.80
C LYS A 201 -22.72 -8.47 -4.43
N THR A 202 -22.55 -7.16 -4.31
CA THR A 202 -22.05 -6.49 -3.10
C THR A 202 -23.21 -5.76 -2.39
N ASP A 203 -23.93 -6.46 -1.51
CA ASP A 203 -24.98 -5.86 -0.66
C ASP A 203 -24.47 -5.70 0.79
N ASN A 204 -23.33 -5.04 1.00
CA ASN A 204 -22.72 -4.95 2.33
C ASN A 204 -22.12 -3.57 2.68
N ASP A 205 -22.20 -3.19 3.95
CA ASP A 205 -21.82 -1.87 4.49
C ASP A 205 -20.30 -1.57 4.46
N TRP A 206 -19.47 -2.61 4.40
CA TRP A 206 -18.00 -2.54 4.43
C TRP A 206 -17.35 -2.35 3.04
N LEU A 207 -18.12 -2.49 1.95
CA LEU A 207 -17.65 -2.35 0.58
C LEU A 207 -18.58 -1.43 -0.21
N SER A 208 -18.13 -0.23 -0.52
CA SER A 208 -18.91 0.71 -1.35
C SER A 208 -18.25 0.94 -2.69
N LYS A 209 -19.05 0.91 -3.77
CA LYS A 209 -18.64 1.50 -5.05
C LYS A 209 -18.55 3.01 -4.87
N ILE A 210 -17.47 3.59 -5.36
CA ILE A 210 -17.22 5.03 -5.25
C ILE A 210 -18.12 5.75 -6.26
N ASP A 211 -18.78 6.82 -5.79
CA ASP A 211 -19.43 7.80 -6.65
C ASP A 211 -18.36 8.72 -7.26
N ILE A 212 -17.97 8.41 -8.49
CA ILE A 212 -16.89 9.06 -9.25
C ILE A 212 -17.19 10.55 -9.48
N SER A 213 -18.45 11.00 -9.34
CA SER A 213 -18.84 12.40 -9.53
C SER A 213 -18.33 13.36 -8.45
N LYS A 214 -17.81 12.85 -7.32
CA LYS A 214 -17.41 13.66 -6.15
C LYS A 214 -15.91 13.74 -5.90
N SER A 215 -15.08 13.04 -6.68
CA SER A 215 -13.63 12.97 -6.47
C SER A 215 -12.85 13.67 -7.58
N ALA A 216 -12.37 14.89 -7.33
CA ALA A 216 -11.40 15.54 -8.21
C ALA A 216 -10.02 14.88 -8.04
N PRO A 217 -9.29 14.55 -9.13
CA PRO A 217 -7.93 14.02 -9.02
C PRO A 217 -6.99 15.12 -8.52
N VAL A 218 -6.51 15.00 -7.29
CA VAL A 218 -5.47 15.89 -6.75
C VAL A 218 -4.11 15.23 -6.92
N ALA A 219 -3.21 15.83 -7.71
CA ALA A 219 -1.81 15.41 -7.73
C ALA A 219 -1.14 15.90 -6.43
N GLN A 220 -0.82 14.97 -5.52
CA GLN A 220 -0.05 15.26 -4.31
C GLN A 220 1.31 14.57 -4.43
N MET A 221 2.40 15.30 -4.12
CA MET A 221 3.77 14.75 -4.21
C MET A 221 4.18 13.97 -2.94
N VAL A 222 3.31 13.96 -1.93
CA VAL A 222 3.45 13.34 -0.60
C VAL A 222 2.07 12.91 -0.12
N ASP A 223 1.99 11.78 0.57
CA ASP A 223 0.77 11.32 1.22
C ASP A 223 0.36 12.27 2.37
N ASP A 224 -0.83 12.85 2.27
CA ASP A 224 -1.38 13.78 3.27
C ASP A 224 -2.09 13.04 4.42
N ASN A 225 -2.50 11.78 4.20
CA ASN A 225 -3.28 10.97 5.14
C ASN A 225 -2.40 10.39 6.24
N TYR A 226 -1.15 10.11 5.92
CA TYR A 226 -0.17 9.60 6.86
C TYR A 226 1.02 10.53 6.97
N VAL A 227 1.74 10.42 8.10
CA VAL A 227 3.10 10.92 8.25
C VAL A 227 3.93 9.75 8.72
N VAL A 228 4.95 9.40 7.93
CA VAL A 228 5.89 8.36 8.29
C VAL A 228 7.28 8.96 8.44
N LEU A 229 7.96 8.57 9.53
CA LEU A 229 9.29 9.05 9.89
C LEU A 229 10.26 7.87 9.90
N LEU A 230 11.36 7.98 9.15
CA LEU A 230 12.44 7.01 9.16
C LEU A 230 13.41 7.30 10.32
N ALA A 231 13.61 6.30 11.18
CA ALA A 231 14.49 6.39 12.33
C ALA A 231 15.43 5.18 12.43
N LYS A 232 16.43 5.27 13.30
CA LYS A 232 17.41 4.21 13.53
C LYS A 232 17.62 3.97 15.01
N CYS A 233 17.72 2.71 15.41
CA CYS A 233 17.89 2.34 16.81
C CYS A 233 19.33 2.63 17.26
N GLN A 234 19.50 3.32 18.39
CA GLN A 234 20.81 3.61 18.99
C GLN A 234 21.58 2.33 19.33
N GLN A 235 20.91 1.32 19.92
CA GLN A 235 21.58 0.10 20.39
C GLN A 235 21.84 -0.91 19.27
N SER A 236 20.81 -1.21 18.46
CA SER A 236 20.91 -2.26 17.43
C SER A 236 21.35 -1.75 16.06
N SER A 237 21.38 -0.43 15.85
CA SER A 237 21.58 0.19 14.53
C SER A 237 20.57 -0.24 13.46
N ARG A 238 19.46 -0.91 13.82
CA ARG A 238 18.39 -1.28 12.90
C ARG A 238 17.48 -0.09 12.62
N HIS A 239 16.98 0.01 11.39
CA HIS A 239 16.02 1.04 11.02
C HIS A 239 14.62 0.67 11.53
N TYR A 240 13.80 1.70 11.76
CA TYR A 240 12.38 1.54 12.07
C TYR A 240 11.60 2.75 11.55
N LEU A 241 10.32 2.55 11.29
CA LEU A 241 9.39 3.60 10.91
C LEU A 241 8.54 4.01 12.10
N ILE A 242 8.18 5.28 12.18
CA ILE A 242 7.15 5.79 13.08
C ILE A 242 6.01 6.31 12.21
N LYS A 243 4.81 5.76 12.39
CA LYS A 243 3.63 6.10 11.58
C LYS A 243 2.63 6.90 12.41
N TYR A 244 2.13 7.97 11.80
CA TYR A 244 1.02 8.76 12.29
C TYR A 244 -0.08 8.86 11.23
N ARG A 245 -1.33 8.97 11.66
CA ARG A 245 -2.51 9.11 10.80
C ARG A 245 -3.17 10.46 11.03
N LYS A 246 -3.52 11.15 9.95
CA LYS A 246 -4.23 12.42 9.95
C LYS A 246 -5.53 12.32 10.77
N SER A 247 -5.78 13.34 11.57
CA SER A 247 -7.00 13.54 12.34
C SER A 247 -7.37 15.01 12.27
N ILE A 248 -8.61 15.29 11.87
CA ILE A 248 -9.16 16.65 11.81
C ILE A 248 -10.07 16.81 13.01
N GLY A 249 -9.68 17.68 13.93
CA GLY A 249 -10.52 18.09 15.06
C GLY A 249 -11.24 19.39 14.74
N ASN A 250 -12.51 19.50 15.15
CA ASN A 250 -13.24 20.77 15.10
C ASN A 250 -13.15 21.45 16.46
N ASN A 251 -12.51 22.62 16.49
CA ASN A 251 -12.46 23.47 17.66
C ASN A 251 -13.28 24.73 17.41
N ILE A 252 -14.22 25.04 18.30
CA ILE A 252 -15.00 26.27 18.24
C ILE A 252 -14.27 27.32 19.07
N TRP A 253 -13.69 28.33 18.41
CA TRP A 253 -13.06 29.46 19.08
C TRP A 253 -13.70 30.77 18.63
N GLY A 254 -14.22 31.54 19.58
CA GLY A 254 -14.88 32.83 19.30
C GLY A 254 -16.13 32.74 18.40
N GLY A 255 -16.80 31.59 18.34
CA GLY A 255 -17.96 31.37 17.46
C GLY A 255 -17.62 30.97 16.02
N MET A 256 -16.34 30.81 15.68
CA MET A 256 -15.88 30.24 14.41
C MET A 256 -15.44 28.79 14.60
N ASN A 257 -15.83 27.93 13.66
CA ASN A 257 -15.37 26.54 13.61
C ASN A 257 -13.99 26.52 12.95
N LEU A 258 -12.95 26.18 13.71
CA LEU A 258 -11.59 26.02 13.22
C LEU A 258 -11.28 24.53 13.11
N GLU A 259 -11.02 24.07 11.88
CA GLU A 259 -10.48 22.75 11.63
C GLU A 259 -9.00 22.75 12.00
N THR A 260 -8.66 22.10 13.12
CA THR A 260 -7.28 21.89 13.53
C THR A 260 -6.82 20.52 13.04
N ARG A 261 -5.79 20.53 12.21
CA ARG A 261 -5.15 19.32 11.71
C ARG A 261 -4.11 18.84 12.71
N SER A 262 -4.15 17.55 13.02
CA SER A 262 -3.10 16.85 13.78
C SER A 262 -2.89 15.46 13.19
N TYR A 263 -1.81 14.79 13.60
CA TYR A 263 -1.56 13.40 13.23
C TYR A 263 -1.38 12.56 14.48
N LEU A 264 -2.28 11.60 14.65
CA LEU A 264 -2.29 10.71 15.80
C LEU A 264 -1.36 9.52 15.55
N GLN A 265 -0.56 9.18 16.55
CA GLN A 265 0.35 8.06 16.50
C GLN A 265 -0.38 6.74 16.23
N VAL A 266 0.08 6.00 15.23
CA VAL A 266 -0.37 4.63 14.93
C VAL A 266 0.57 3.63 15.60
N GLY A 267 1.89 3.84 15.50
CA GLY A 267 2.87 2.94 16.10
C GLY A 267 4.29 3.14 15.56
N ALA A 268 5.21 2.31 16.04
CA ALA A 268 6.57 2.21 15.52
C ALA A 268 6.87 0.77 15.10
N PHE A 269 7.49 0.61 13.92
CA PHE A 269 7.61 -0.68 13.24
C PHE A 269 9.07 -0.93 12.86
N PRO A 270 9.68 -2.05 13.29
CA PRO A 270 11.05 -2.36 12.93
C PRO A 270 11.13 -2.68 11.42
N LEU A 271 12.15 -2.14 10.75
CA LEU A 271 12.39 -2.42 9.34
C LEU A 271 13.31 -3.63 9.17
N LYS A 272 13.09 -4.33 8.06
CA LYS A 272 13.98 -5.37 7.56
C LYS A 272 15.00 -4.75 6.59
N ASP A 273 16.05 -5.50 6.28
CA ASP A 273 17.14 -5.03 5.43
C ASP A 273 16.72 -4.78 3.96
N ASP A 274 15.59 -5.35 3.53
CA ASP A 274 15.02 -5.23 2.18
C ASP A 274 14.30 -3.89 1.92
N TYR A 275 14.16 -3.03 2.94
CA TYR A 275 13.41 -1.77 2.84
C TYR A 275 13.89 -0.86 1.69
N PHE A 276 15.20 -0.77 1.52
CA PHE A 276 15.81 0.11 0.52
C PHE A 276 15.72 -0.45 -0.91
N GLU A 277 15.34 -1.71 -1.10
CA GLU A 277 15.22 -2.31 -2.44
C GLU A 277 14.11 -1.65 -3.26
N LEU A 278 12.96 -1.40 -2.64
CA LEU A 278 11.77 -0.81 -3.28
C LEU A 278 11.62 0.69 -3.01
N SER A 279 12.54 1.28 -2.26
CA SER A 279 12.55 2.71 -1.99
C SER A 279 13.02 3.51 -3.20
N ASP A 280 12.41 4.68 -3.43
CA ASP A 280 12.96 5.68 -4.35
C ASP A 280 14.25 6.29 -3.78
N SER A 281 15.13 6.75 -4.65
CA SER A 281 16.40 7.41 -4.32
C SER A 281 16.28 8.93 -4.14
N SER A 282 15.07 9.49 -4.35
CA SER A 282 14.84 10.92 -4.19
C SER A 282 15.04 11.35 -2.73
N SER A 283 15.77 12.45 -2.53
CA SER A 283 16.01 13.00 -1.20
C SER A 283 14.71 13.56 -0.62
N ASP A 284 14.27 13.01 0.51
CA ASP A 284 13.12 13.48 1.29
C ASP A 284 13.38 14.90 1.84
N ASN A 285 13.00 15.92 1.05
CA ASN A 285 13.02 17.31 1.48
C ASN A 285 11.71 17.74 2.16
N HIS A 286 10.76 16.80 2.31
CA HIS A 286 9.49 17.09 2.95
C HIS A 286 9.67 17.08 4.46
N LYS A 287 9.21 18.15 5.09
CA LYS A 287 9.29 18.32 6.54
C LYS A 287 7.90 18.40 7.12
N ILE A 288 7.79 17.97 8.36
CA ILE A 288 6.63 18.19 9.20
C ILE A 288 7.10 18.76 10.53
N ASN A 289 6.31 19.68 11.08
CA ASN A 289 6.58 20.21 12.39
C ASN A 289 6.09 19.21 13.45
N THR A 290 6.93 18.90 14.44
CA THR A 290 6.55 17.94 15.50
C THR A 290 5.37 18.41 16.35
N ALA A 291 5.00 19.70 16.33
CA ALA A 291 3.79 20.19 17.00
C ALA A 291 2.49 19.64 16.38
N GLU A 292 2.53 19.18 15.12
CA GLU A 292 1.39 18.52 14.46
C GLU A 292 1.27 17.04 14.84
N LEU A 293 2.29 16.46 15.51
CA LEU A 293 2.35 15.04 15.84
C LEU A 293 1.88 14.80 17.28
N VAL A 294 0.92 13.91 17.45
CA VAL A 294 0.34 13.55 18.74
C VAL A 294 0.74 12.12 19.10
N GLY A 295 1.53 11.98 20.16
CA GLY A 295 2.02 10.70 20.67
C GLY A 295 3.49 10.43 20.32
N ALA A 296 4.17 9.73 21.22
CA ALA A 296 5.58 9.37 21.10
C ALA A 296 5.76 7.86 21.40
N PRO A 297 6.22 7.05 20.43
CA PRO A 297 6.45 5.63 20.67
C PRO A 297 7.72 5.38 21.48
N THR A 298 7.78 4.19 22.07
CA THR A 298 9.05 3.57 22.46
C THR A 298 9.73 2.93 21.25
N CYS A 299 11.05 2.75 21.31
CA CYS A 299 11.79 2.14 20.22
C CYS A 299 11.37 0.67 20.01
N PRO A 300 10.93 0.26 18.81
CA PRO A 300 10.48 -1.11 18.58
C PRO A 300 11.63 -2.13 18.56
N CYS A 301 12.88 -1.67 18.47
CA CYS A 301 14.04 -2.55 18.38
C CYS A 301 14.71 -2.82 19.72
N CYS A 302 14.69 -1.85 20.65
CA CYS A 302 15.42 -1.94 21.92
C CYS A 302 14.65 -1.40 23.13
N SER A 303 13.39 -1.00 22.95
CA SER A 303 12.51 -0.50 24.01
C SER A 303 13.00 0.78 24.71
N ASN A 304 13.92 1.53 24.10
CA ASN A 304 14.24 2.90 24.51
C ASN A 304 12.96 3.74 24.61
N GLN A 305 12.90 4.61 25.62
CA GLN A 305 11.66 5.28 26.00
C GLN A 305 11.20 6.30 24.97
N PHE A 306 12.12 6.92 24.24
CA PHE A 306 11.80 7.87 23.19
C PHE A 306 12.28 7.32 21.85
N ALA A 307 11.34 7.02 20.95
CA ALA A 307 11.65 6.63 19.57
C ALA A 307 11.91 7.83 18.65
N LEU A 308 11.52 9.04 19.04
CA LEU A 308 11.60 10.24 18.21
C LEU A 308 12.52 11.27 18.85
N ALA A 309 13.79 11.22 18.51
CA ALA A 309 14.77 12.26 18.82
C ALA A 309 15.56 12.63 17.57
N GLN A 310 15.65 13.92 17.24
CA GLN A 310 16.41 14.40 16.09
C GLN A 310 17.83 14.78 16.51
N CYS A 311 18.82 14.20 15.85
CA CYS A 311 20.21 14.59 16.02
C CYS A 311 20.53 15.85 15.19
N SER A 312 21.60 16.57 15.54
CA SER A 312 22.13 17.70 14.74
C SER A 312 22.43 17.38 13.26
N CYS A 313 22.51 16.10 12.87
CA CYS A 313 22.59 15.68 11.47
C CYS A 313 21.24 15.65 10.72
N GLY A 314 20.14 16.05 11.39
CA GLY A 314 18.78 16.09 10.85
C GLY A 314 18.03 14.76 10.90
N LYS A 315 18.69 13.66 11.26
CA LYS A 315 18.08 12.30 11.27
C LYS A 315 17.53 11.92 12.64
N ILE A 316 16.47 11.10 12.62
CA ILE A 316 15.77 10.64 13.82
C ILE A 316 16.38 9.33 14.33
N HIS A 317 16.50 9.18 15.64
CA HIS A 317 16.91 7.94 16.29
C HIS A 317 16.27 7.81 17.68
N CYS A 318 16.37 6.64 18.31
CA CYS A 318 15.84 6.43 19.64
C CYS A 318 16.85 6.81 20.73
N ILE A 319 16.35 7.32 21.85
CA ILE A 319 17.17 7.67 23.02
C ILE A 319 16.57 7.11 24.32
N GLY A 320 17.43 6.81 25.28
CA GLY A 320 17.04 6.40 26.62
C GLY A 320 17.04 7.58 27.62
N TYR A 321 16.93 7.27 28.91
CA TYR A 321 17.05 8.25 30.01
C TYR A 321 18.50 8.68 30.31
N GLU A 322 19.45 8.22 29.52
CA GLU A 322 20.86 8.55 29.64
C GLU A 322 21.06 10.06 29.41
N GLU A 323 21.95 10.69 30.19
CA GLU A 323 22.24 12.13 30.05
C GLU A 323 22.77 12.50 28.66
N THR A 324 23.49 11.56 28.04
CA THR A 324 24.04 11.70 26.70
C THR A 324 23.71 10.46 25.88
N ASN A 325 23.32 10.67 24.63
CA ASN A 325 22.95 9.61 23.71
C ASN A 325 23.78 9.71 22.42
N THR A 326 24.16 8.58 21.84
CA THR A 326 25.02 8.51 20.64
C THR A 326 24.18 8.26 19.40
N CYS A 327 24.26 9.16 18.42
CA CYS A 327 23.49 9.03 17.19
C CYS A 327 24.03 7.88 16.31
N PRO A 328 23.22 6.86 15.98
CA PRO A 328 23.64 5.71 15.15
C PRO A 328 23.82 6.05 13.66
N TRP A 329 23.54 7.30 13.26
CA TRP A 329 23.70 7.78 11.90
C TRP A 329 25.05 8.45 11.64
N CYS A 330 25.54 9.24 12.59
CA CYS A 330 26.77 10.03 12.43
C CYS A 330 27.81 9.79 13.54
N GLY A 331 27.49 8.96 14.54
CA GLY A 331 28.39 8.64 15.66
C GLY A 331 28.54 9.74 16.71
N LYS A 332 27.86 10.88 16.56
CA LYS A 332 27.97 12.00 17.50
C LYS A 332 27.20 11.73 18.80
N THR A 333 27.88 11.87 19.93
CA THR A 333 27.28 11.84 21.27
C THR A 333 26.83 13.26 21.66
N SER A 334 25.59 13.40 22.13
CA SER A 334 25.04 14.70 22.50
C SER A 334 24.01 14.57 23.62
N ARG A 335 23.79 15.66 24.36
CA ARG A 335 22.68 15.81 25.29
C ARG A 335 21.44 16.28 24.54
N TYR A 336 20.32 15.61 24.74
CA TYR A 336 19.04 15.94 24.10
C TYR A 336 18.18 16.75 25.07
N VAL A 337 17.39 17.67 24.52
CA VAL A 337 16.43 18.49 25.26
C VAL A 337 15.06 18.31 24.64
N VAL A 338 14.01 18.42 25.46
CA VAL A 338 12.63 18.45 24.98
C VAL A 338 12.38 19.86 24.44
N ALA A 339 11.66 19.96 23.32
CA ALA A 339 11.25 21.26 22.78
C ALA A 339 10.32 21.98 23.77
N GLU A 340 10.38 23.32 23.81
CA GLU A 340 9.58 24.13 24.72
C GLU A 340 8.07 23.97 24.47
N GLU A 341 7.25 24.20 25.49
CA GLU A 341 5.78 24.09 25.38
C GLU A 341 5.24 25.03 24.28
N GLY A 342 4.59 24.44 23.27
CA GLY A 342 4.06 25.17 22.10
C GLY A 342 5.07 25.34 20.95
N GLY A 343 6.34 24.96 21.14
CA GLY A 343 7.37 24.92 20.10
C GLY A 343 7.59 23.50 19.59
N GLY A 344 7.32 23.26 18.30
CA GLY A 344 7.79 22.06 17.60
C GLY A 344 9.04 22.36 16.79
N PHE A 345 9.74 21.31 16.36
CA PHE A 345 10.85 21.40 15.42
C PHE A 345 10.52 20.63 14.15
N ASP A 346 11.17 20.99 13.04
CA ASP A 346 10.90 20.34 11.78
C ASP A 346 11.72 19.06 11.63
N VAL A 347 11.03 17.96 11.34
CA VAL A 347 11.63 16.67 11.03
C VAL A 347 11.36 16.29 9.59
N ASN A 348 12.33 15.60 8.98
CA ASN A 348 12.13 15.02 7.66
C ASN A 348 11.14 13.87 7.76
N ARG A 349 10.10 13.92 6.92
CA ARG A 349 9.15 12.84 6.73
C ARG A 349 9.37 12.18 5.38
N THR A 350 9.03 10.92 5.30
CA THR A 350 9.06 10.19 4.05
C THR A 350 7.82 10.51 3.20
N ARG A 351 7.83 10.09 1.93
CA ARG A 351 6.82 10.50 0.93
C ARG A 351 5.57 9.63 0.96
N GLY A 352 5.73 8.37 1.34
CA GLY A 352 4.65 7.38 1.38
C GLY A 352 3.93 7.35 2.70
#